data_AF-A0A8J3LQ14-F1
#
_entry.id   AF-A0A8J3LQ14-F1
#
_cell.length_a   1.000
_cell.length_b   1.000
_cell.length_c   1.000
_cell.angle_alpha   90.00
_cell.angle_beta   90.00
_cell.angle_gamma   90.00
#
_symmetry.space_group_name_H-M   'P 1'
#
loop_
_entity.id
_entity.type
_entity.pdbx_description
1 polymer ?
#
loop_
_entity_poly.entity_id
_entity_poly.type
_entity_poly.pdbx_seq_one_letter_code
_entity_poly.pdbx_strand_id
1 'polypeptide(L)'
;MALGSGAFEGPYSFPSRFEDGQGTNPEELIAAAHAGCFSMAFANALSQAGHVPNSVDTRASVHLNKTDAGFGITRIDLVTQGSVPGIDEAEFQKIAEQAKVNCPVSKALATVEITLDATLV
;
A
#
# COMPACT_ATOMS: atom_id res chain seq x y z
N MET A 1 0.20 16.10 13.96
CA MET A 1 -0.53 14.82 13.79
C MET A 1 0.24 13.75 14.54
N ALA A 2 -0.43 12.89 15.31
CA ALA A 2 0.24 11.89 16.14
C ALA A 2 -0.53 10.57 16.13
N LEU A 3 0.20 9.45 16.22
CA LEU A 3 -0.39 8.13 16.41
C LEU A 3 -0.72 7.91 17.90
N GLY A 4 -1.84 7.24 18.20
CA GLY A 4 -2.23 6.93 19.57
C GLY A 4 -1.23 6.04 20.33
N SER A 5 -0.37 5.32 19.61
CA SER A 5 0.72 4.52 20.19
C SER A 5 1.96 5.34 20.56
N GLY A 6 2.06 6.60 20.10
CA GLY A 6 3.26 7.43 20.25
C GLY A 6 4.42 7.07 19.31
N ALA A 7 4.25 6.10 18.42
CA ALA A 7 5.32 5.69 17.48
C ALA A 7 5.67 6.77 16.43
N PHE A 8 4.78 7.75 16.22
CA PHE A 8 5.00 8.85 15.30
C PHE A 8 4.25 10.10 15.78
N GLU A 9 4.94 11.24 15.70
CA GLU A 9 4.37 12.58 15.79
C GLU A 9 5.05 13.45 14.72
N GLY A 10 4.26 14.12 13.89
CA GLY A 10 4.76 14.95 12.78
C GLY A 10 3.90 16.19 12.53
N PRO A 11 4.51 17.29 12.03
CA PRO A 11 3.78 18.49 11.67
C PRO A 11 2.81 18.20 10.52
N TYR A 12 1.62 18.78 10.60
CA TYR A 12 0.56 18.65 9.60
C TYR A 12 -0.19 19.97 9.49
N SER A 13 -0.41 20.43 8.26
CA SER A 13 -1.03 21.72 7.98
C SER A 13 -1.76 21.68 6.64
N PHE A 14 -2.45 22.76 6.28
CA PHE A 14 -3.06 22.88 4.95
C PHE A 14 -2.00 22.83 3.83
N PRO A 15 -0.88 23.59 3.90
CA PRO A 15 0.18 23.50 2.90
C PRO A 15 0.80 22.10 2.78
N SER A 16 0.97 21.35 3.88
CA SER A 16 1.55 20.00 3.80
C SER A 16 0.61 18.93 3.23
N ARG A 17 -0.68 19.27 3.04
CA ARG A 17 -1.69 18.36 2.50
C ARG A 17 -2.09 18.67 1.07
N PHE A 18 -2.25 19.96 0.76
CA PHE A 18 -2.82 20.40 -0.52
C PHE A 18 -1.81 21.15 -1.40
N GLU A 19 -0.60 21.38 -0.89
CA GLU A 19 0.52 22.03 -1.57
C GLU A 19 1.80 21.23 -1.29
N ASP A 20 2.96 21.75 -1.66
CA ASP A 20 4.28 21.12 -1.42
C ASP A 20 4.92 21.58 -0.09
N GLY A 21 4.10 21.88 0.92
CA GLY A 21 4.56 22.34 2.22
C GLY A 21 5.25 21.24 3.03
N GLN A 22 6.24 21.60 3.86
CA GLN A 22 6.89 20.64 4.75
C GLN A 22 5.92 20.07 5.80
N GLY A 23 5.99 18.76 6.01
CA GLY A 23 5.22 18.02 7.00
C GLY A 23 4.66 16.72 6.43
N THR A 24 3.93 15.98 7.23
CA THR A 24 3.18 14.80 6.76
C THR A 24 1.76 15.19 6.38
N ASN A 25 0.98 14.21 5.92
CA ASN A 25 -0.46 14.32 5.67
C ASN A 25 -1.17 12.98 5.91
N PRO A 26 -2.51 12.96 6.02
CA PRO A 26 -3.26 11.72 6.24
C PRO A 26 -3.04 10.69 5.13
N GLU A 27 -2.84 11.15 3.90
CA GLU A 27 -2.66 10.32 2.73
C GLU A 27 -1.36 9.48 2.80
N GLU A 28 -0.26 10.04 3.29
CA GLU A 28 0.99 9.31 3.57
C GLU A 28 0.81 8.21 4.62
N LEU A 29 0.02 8.46 5.67
CA LEU A 29 -0.24 7.45 6.70
C LEU A 29 -1.12 6.31 6.19
N ILE A 30 -2.10 6.63 5.32
CA ILE A 30 -2.90 5.61 4.61
C ILE A 30 -2.00 4.81 3.68
N ALA A 31 -1.09 5.45 2.95
CA ALA A 31 -0.12 4.79 2.08
C ALA A 31 0.75 3.80 2.88
N ALA A 32 1.33 4.25 3.99
CA ALA A 32 2.15 3.40 4.85
C ALA A 32 1.36 2.20 5.42
N ALA A 33 0.12 2.43 5.87
CA ALA A 33 -0.74 1.36 6.35
C ALA A 33 -1.07 0.34 5.26
N HIS A 34 -1.36 0.80 4.04
CA HIS A 34 -1.70 -0.06 2.91
C HIS A 34 -0.50 -0.88 2.43
N ALA A 35 0.66 -0.25 2.26
CA ALA A 35 1.89 -0.92 1.88
C ALA A 35 2.26 -2.04 2.87
N GLY A 36 2.25 -1.74 4.18
CA GLY A 36 2.56 -2.73 5.20
C GLY A 36 1.55 -3.89 5.23
N CYS A 37 0.26 -3.58 5.13
CA CYS A 37 -0.79 -4.59 5.11
C CYS A 37 -0.71 -5.51 3.89
N PHE A 38 -0.47 -4.94 2.70
CA PHE A 38 -0.27 -5.70 1.48
C PHE A 38 0.98 -6.57 1.56
N SER A 39 2.15 -6.02 1.94
CA SER A 39 3.39 -6.79 2.05
C SER A 39 3.24 -8.01 2.96
N MET A 40 2.61 -7.85 4.13
CA MET A 40 2.38 -8.96 5.05
C MET A 40 1.40 -10.00 4.49
N ALA A 41 0.30 -9.55 3.89
CA ALA A 41 -0.69 -10.45 3.28
C ALA A 41 -0.09 -11.23 2.11
N PHE A 42 0.70 -10.57 1.27
CA PHE A 42 1.37 -11.17 0.12
C PHE A 42 2.41 -12.20 0.56
N ALA A 43 3.29 -11.85 1.51
CA ALA A 43 4.28 -12.77 2.06
C ALA A 43 3.63 -14.03 2.70
N ASN A 44 2.52 -13.83 3.42
CA ASN A 44 1.77 -14.96 3.99
C ASN A 44 1.13 -15.83 2.89
N ALA A 45 0.54 -15.23 1.85
CA ALA A 45 -0.06 -15.97 0.75
C ALA A 45 0.98 -16.78 -0.05
N LEU A 46 2.15 -16.20 -0.30
CA LEU A 46 3.30 -16.91 -0.90
C LEU A 46 3.70 -18.11 -0.02
N SER A 47 3.86 -17.90 1.29
CA SER A 47 4.24 -18.97 2.22
C SER A 47 3.20 -20.10 2.28
N GLN A 48 1.90 -19.78 2.21
CA GLN A 48 0.82 -20.77 2.15
C GLN A 48 0.82 -21.58 0.85
N ALA A 49 1.32 -21.00 -0.25
CA ALA A 49 1.53 -21.69 -1.51
C ALA A 49 2.84 -22.51 -1.55
N GLY A 50 3.63 -22.50 -0.47
CA GLY A 50 4.90 -23.23 -0.38
C GLY A 50 6.12 -22.42 -0.82
N HIS A 51 5.95 -21.13 -1.13
CA HIS A 51 7.00 -20.23 -1.59
C HIS A 51 7.37 -19.25 -0.48
N VAL A 52 8.39 -19.58 0.32
CA VAL A 52 8.83 -18.67 1.41
C VAL A 52 9.62 -17.51 0.80
N PRO A 53 9.13 -16.25 0.89
CA PRO A 53 9.86 -15.11 0.34
C PRO A 53 11.08 -14.76 1.20
N ASN A 54 12.17 -14.35 0.55
CA ASN A 54 13.30 -13.71 1.23
C ASN A 54 12.96 -12.26 1.63
N SER A 55 12.27 -11.53 0.76
CA SER A 55 11.82 -10.16 1.00
C SER A 55 10.57 -9.81 0.20
N VAL A 56 9.77 -8.88 0.75
CA VAL A 56 8.62 -8.24 0.09
C VAL A 56 8.59 -6.76 0.46
N ASP A 57 9.03 -5.92 -0.47
CA ASP A 57 9.14 -4.48 -0.27
C ASP A 57 8.09 -3.77 -1.10
N THR A 58 7.13 -3.11 -0.43
CA THR A 58 6.04 -2.38 -1.10
C THR A 58 6.10 -0.90 -0.76
N ARG A 59 5.93 -0.05 -1.77
CA ARG A 59 5.61 1.36 -1.63
C ARG A 59 4.18 1.58 -2.08
N ALA A 60 3.48 2.48 -1.40
CA ALA A 60 2.15 2.91 -1.79
C ALA A 60 2.15 4.42 -2.06
N SER A 61 1.38 4.84 -3.05
CA SER A 61 1.12 6.25 -3.36
C SER A 61 -0.38 6.49 -3.35
N VAL A 62 -0.84 7.40 -2.50
CA VAL A 62 -2.27 7.74 -2.37
C VAL A 62 -2.55 9.03 -3.13
N HIS A 63 -3.53 8.99 -4.03
CA HIS A 63 -3.89 10.12 -4.88
C HIS A 63 -5.13 10.83 -4.33
N LEU A 64 -4.93 12.04 -3.81
CA LEU A 64 -6.00 12.94 -3.39
C LEU A 64 -6.33 13.91 -4.53
N ASN A 65 -7.53 13.80 -5.08
CA ASN A 65 -7.96 14.63 -6.19
C ASN A 65 -9.25 15.39 -5.87
N LYS A 66 -9.46 16.51 -6.57
CA LYS A 66 -10.73 17.21 -6.55
C LYS A 66 -11.75 16.46 -7.41
N THR A 67 -12.93 16.25 -6.85
CA THR A 67 -14.11 15.62 -7.46
C THR A 67 -15.29 16.59 -7.40
N ASP A 68 -16.42 16.21 -8.00
CA ASP A 68 -17.65 17.00 -7.94
C ASP A 68 -18.19 17.16 -6.51
N ALA A 69 -17.86 16.23 -5.61
CA ALA A 69 -18.26 16.23 -4.20
C ALA A 69 -17.22 16.90 -3.26
N GLY A 70 -16.15 17.49 -3.81
CA GLY A 70 -15.00 18.00 -3.04
C GLY A 70 -13.76 17.13 -3.21
N PHE A 71 -12.84 17.13 -2.25
CA PHE A 71 -11.63 16.29 -2.35
C PHE A 71 -11.94 14.84 -1.95
N GLY A 72 -11.40 13.89 -2.71
CA GLY A 72 -11.51 12.47 -2.44
C GLY A 72 -10.22 11.73 -2.76
N ILE A 73 -9.96 10.65 -2.01
CA ILE A 73 -8.91 9.70 -2.37
C ILE A 73 -9.44 8.86 -3.52
N THR A 74 -8.90 9.05 -4.72
CA THR A 74 -9.45 8.45 -5.94
C THR A 74 -8.69 7.19 -6.36
N ARG A 75 -7.40 7.10 -6.03
CA ARG A 75 -6.54 5.98 -6.43
C ARG A 75 -5.45 5.72 -5.40
N ILE A 76 -5.04 4.46 -5.28
CA ILE A 76 -3.84 4.04 -4.57
C ILE A 76 -3.01 3.16 -5.50
N ASP A 77 -1.74 3.51 -5.68
CA ASP A 77 -0.81 2.71 -6.48
C ASP A 77 0.11 1.94 -5.53
N LEU A 78 0.11 0.61 -5.64
CA LEU A 78 1.06 -0.26 -4.95
C LEU A 78 2.18 -0.64 -5.91
N VAL A 79 3.43 -0.44 -5.49
CA VAL A 79 4.62 -0.88 -6.24
C VAL A 79 5.42 -1.82 -5.34
N THR A 80 5.57 -3.06 -5.77
CA THR A 80 6.14 -4.14 -4.97
C THR A 80 7.31 -4.80 -5.67
N GLN A 81 8.39 -5.03 -4.93
CA GLN A 81 9.48 -5.92 -5.31
C GLN A 81 9.49 -7.11 -4.35
N GLY A 82 9.44 -8.33 -4.88
CA GLY A 82 9.47 -9.55 -4.09
C GLY A 82 10.61 -10.45 -4.52
N SER A 83 11.44 -10.89 -3.57
CA SER A 83 12.44 -11.92 -3.83
C SER A 83 11.96 -13.26 -3.28
N VAL A 84 11.64 -14.19 -4.18
CA VAL A 84 10.97 -15.45 -3.84
C VAL A 84 11.63 -16.61 -4.58
N PRO A 85 12.52 -17.38 -3.92
CA PRO A 85 13.25 -18.45 -4.58
C PRO A 85 12.32 -19.54 -5.12
N GLY A 86 12.48 -19.89 -6.40
CA GLY A 86 11.85 -21.08 -7.01
C GLY A 86 10.39 -20.91 -7.45
N ILE A 87 9.77 -19.75 -7.22
CA ILE A 87 8.46 -19.44 -7.81
C ILE A 87 8.62 -19.05 -9.28
N ASP A 88 7.61 -19.33 -10.10
CA ASP A 88 7.53 -18.75 -11.45
C ASP A 88 6.78 -17.41 -11.44
N GLU A 89 7.02 -16.60 -12.47
CA GLU A 89 6.43 -15.27 -12.61
C GLU A 89 4.89 -15.31 -12.59
N ALA A 90 4.27 -16.29 -13.25
CA ALA A 90 2.81 -16.33 -13.36
C ALA A 90 2.15 -16.64 -12.02
N GLU A 91 2.71 -17.56 -11.24
CA GLU A 91 2.25 -17.86 -9.88
C GLU A 91 2.49 -16.67 -8.94
N PHE A 92 3.66 -16.02 -9.01
CA PHE A 92 3.96 -14.80 -8.24
C PHE A 92 2.91 -13.71 -8.48
N GLN A 93 2.65 -13.38 -9.75
CA GLN A 93 1.68 -12.35 -10.14
C GLN A 93 0.26 -12.70 -9.67
N LYS A 94 -0.14 -13.97 -9.83
CA LYS A 94 -1.45 -14.45 -9.38
C LYS A 94 -1.64 -14.28 -7.87
N ILE A 95 -0.64 -14.65 -7.07
CA ILE A 95 -0.70 -14.53 -5.61
C ILE A 95 -0.69 -13.05 -5.20
N ALA A 96 0.10 -12.21 -5.87
CA ALA A 96 0.16 -10.77 -5.62
C ALA A 96 -1.20 -10.10 -5.85
N GLU A 97 -1.85 -10.40 -6.96
CA GLU A 97 -3.20 -9.91 -7.28
C GLU A 97 -4.26 -10.38 -6.28
N GLN A 98 -4.17 -11.63 -5.82
CA GLN A 98 -5.04 -12.13 -4.76
C GLN A 98 -4.81 -11.39 -3.43
N ALA A 99 -3.57 -11.11 -3.06
CA ALA A 99 -3.25 -10.35 -1.86
C ALA A 99 -3.76 -8.89 -1.96
N LYS A 100 -3.65 -8.27 -3.14
CA LYS A 100 -4.11 -6.90 -3.43
C LYS A 100 -5.56 -6.69 -3.03
N VAL A 101 -6.44 -7.63 -3.34
CA VAL A 101 -7.88 -7.48 -3.05
C VAL A 101 -8.27 -8.00 -1.66
N ASN A 102 -7.43 -8.83 -1.04
CA ASN A 102 -7.81 -9.55 0.17
C ASN A 102 -7.23 -9.02 1.47
N CYS A 103 -6.17 -8.20 1.43
CA CYS A 103 -5.59 -7.67 2.66
C CYS A 103 -6.60 -6.75 3.39
N PRO A 104 -6.59 -6.71 4.74
CA PRO A 104 -7.55 -5.93 5.52
C PRO A 104 -7.70 -4.47 5.09
N VAL A 105 -6.60 -3.78 4.78
CA VAL A 105 -6.62 -2.37 4.37
C VAL A 105 -7.25 -2.21 2.98
N SER A 106 -6.94 -3.08 2.01
CA SER A 106 -7.61 -3.07 0.71
C SER A 106 -9.12 -3.31 0.82
N LYS A 107 -9.55 -4.21 1.71
CA LYS A 107 -10.99 -4.43 1.95
C LYS A 107 -11.68 -3.20 2.55
N ALA A 108 -11.01 -2.50 3.46
CA ALA A 108 -11.52 -1.26 4.03
C ALA A 108 -11.59 -0.12 3.00
N LEU A 109 -10.68 -0.11 2.03
CA LEU A 109 -10.57 0.89 0.97
C LEU A 109 -11.17 0.44 -0.37
N ALA A 110 -12.08 -0.55 -0.35
CA ALA A 110 -12.57 -1.22 -1.56
C ALA A 110 -13.31 -0.33 -2.57
N THR A 111 -13.70 0.89 -2.18
CA THR A 111 -14.32 1.89 -3.08
C THR A 111 -13.31 2.71 -3.86
N VAL A 112 -12.03 2.66 -3.48
CA VAL A 112 -10.94 3.37 -4.13
C VAL A 112 -10.31 2.46 -5.18
N GLU A 113 -9.92 3.01 -6.33
CA GLU A 113 -9.17 2.25 -7.32
C GLU A 113 -7.79 1.88 -6.75
N ILE A 114 -7.45 0.58 -6.75
CA ILE A 114 -6.15 0.10 -6.27
C ILE A 114 -5.42 -0.58 -7.42
N THR A 115 -4.28 -0.01 -7.81
CA THR A 115 -3.40 -0.59 -8.83
C THR A 115 -2.22 -1.31 -8.16
N LEU A 116 -1.65 -2.29 -8.86
CA LEU A 116 -0.46 -3.02 -8.40
C LEU A 116 0.51 -3.20 -9.55
N ASP A 117 1.76 -2.82 -9.31
CA ASP A 117 2.92 -3.14 -10.11
C ASP A 117 3.85 -4.01 -9.24
N ALA A 118 3.80 -5.32 -9.45
CA ALA A 118 4.61 -6.28 -8.69
C ALA A 118 5.71 -6.84 -9.59
N THR A 119 6.95 -6.83 -9.11
CA THR A 119 8.11 -7.39 -9.82
C THR A 119 8.77 -8.47 -8.97
N LEU A 120 8.99 -9.66 -9.56
CA LEU A 120 9.84 -10.70 -8.98
C LEU A 120 11.32 -10.36 -9.25
N VAL A 121 12.15 -10.35 -8.20
CA VAL A 121 13.57 -9.94 -8.24
C VAL A 121 14.54 -10.99 -7.71
#